data_AF-A0AAP0QCJ9-F1
#
_entry.id   AF-A0AAP0QCJ9-F1
#
_cell.length_a   1.000
_cell.length_b   1.000
_cell.length_c   1.000
_cell.angle_alpha   90.00
_cell.angle_beta   90.00
_cell.angle_gamma   90.00
#
_symmetry.space_group_name_H-M   'P 1'
#
loop_
_entity.id
_entity.type
_entity.pdbx_description
1 polymer ?
#
loop_
_entity_poly.entity_id
_entity_poly.type
_entity_poly.pdbx_seq_one_letter_code
_entity_poly.pdbx_strand_id
1 'polypeptide(L)'
;MEEQIAIVRQIKKTKDYYFLPSSDPIYALSRSYPYEYKFTTERGVNFYVKSSKFEQDYPLGSVQRVRLEKQVEKDYFTILAQNCRLEIQRQQWGFIKETPHCDMWQKFQYSPAW
;
A
#
# COMPACT_ATOMS: atom_id res chain seq x y z
N MET A 1 11.59 22.01 -41.56
CA MET A 1 10.75 22.61 -40.51
C MET A 1 9.72 21.61 -39.98
N GLU A 2 8.98 20.93 -40.87
CA GLU A 2 8.05 19.82 -40.55
C GLU A 2 8.67 18.67 -39.73
N GLU A 3 9.91 18.24 -40.05
CA GLU A 3 10.57 17.11 -39.36
C GLU A 3 10.81 17.39 -37.87
N GLN A 4 11.18 18.61 -37.51
CA GLN A 4 11.39 19.02 -36.11
C GLN A 4 10.06 18.99 -35.31
N ILE A 5 8.95 19.35 -35.96
CA ILE A 5 7.61 19.28 -35.35
C ILE A 5 7.18 17.82 -35.15
N ALA A 6 7.49 16.93 -36.11
CA ALA A 6 7.23 15.50 -35.97
C ALA A 6 8.04 14.87 -34.81
N ILE A 7 9.30 15.25 -34.66
CA ILE A 7 10.16 14.80 -33.55
C ILE A 7 9.63 15.29 -32.20
N VAL A 8 9.24 16.56 -32.08
CA VAL A 8 8.65 17.11 -30.84
C VAL A 8 7.32 16.43 -30.50
N ARG A 9 6.49 16.10 -31.51
CA ARG A 9 5.24 15.33 -31.32
C ARG A 9 5.53 13.90 -30.86
N GLN A 10 6.55 13.24 -31.40
CA GLN A 10 6.96 11.89 -30.99
C GLN A 10 7.50 11.88 -29.55
N ILE A 11 8.28 12.90 -29.16
CA ILE A 11 8.83 13.08 -27.80
C ILE A 11 7.71 13.38 -26.77
N LYS A 12 6.70 14.19 -27.13
CA LYS A 12 5.51 14.37 -26.28
C LYS A 12 4.73 13.05 -26.16
N LYS A 13 4.50 12.35 -27.28
CA LYS A 13 3.76 11.08 -27.32
C LYS A 13 4.44 9.97 -26.50
N THR A 14 5.77 9.90 -26.46
CA THR A 14 6.51 8.95 -25.59
C THR A 14 6.57 9.39 -24.13
N LYS A 15 6.60 10.69 -23.82
CA LYS A 15 6.41 11.18 -22.44
C LYS A 15 5.04 10.82 -21.88
N ASP A 16 4.00 10.90 -22.72
CA ASP A 16 2.63 10.58 -22.33
C ASP A 16 2.39 9.05 -22.21
N TYR A 17 3.25 8.22 -22.81
CA TYR A 17 3.20 6.75 -22.73
C TYR A 17 3.63 6.18 -21.36
N TYR A 18 4.20 7.01 -20.48
CA TYR A 18 4.48 6.67 -19.07
C TYR A 18 3.52 7.36 -18.07
N PHE A 19 2.40 7.90 -18.56
CA PHE A 19 1.33 8.41 -17.70
C PHE A 19 0.15 7.45 -17.73
N LEU A 20 0.29 6.31 -17.03
CA LEU A 20 -0.89 5.71 -16.43
C LEU A 20 -1.41 6.75 -15.42
N PRO A 21 -2.66 7.23 -15.50
CA PRO A 21 -3.26 7.94 -14.39
C PRO A 21 -3.56 6.89 -13.32
N SER A 22 -2.52 6.36 -12.69
CA SER A 22 -2.68 5.80 -11.35
C SER A 22 -3.03 7.02 -10.52
N SER A 23 -4.33 7.26 -10.32
CA SER A 23 -4.74 8.11 -9.21
C SER A 23 -3.99 7.58 -8.01
N ASP A 24 -3.05 8.38 -7.49
CA ASP A 24 -2.25 7.96 -6.35
C ASP A 24 -3.16 7.34 -5.29
N PRO A 25 -2.77 6.20 -4.69
CA PRO A 25 -3.65 5.49 -3.77
C PRO A 25 -4.09 6.42 -2.63
N ILE A 26 -5.27 6.15 -2.07
CA ILE A 26 -5.80 6.98 -0.97
C ILE A 26 -4.89 6.88 0.27
N TYR A 27 -4.22 5.74 0.43
CA TYR A 27 -3.33 5.43 1.55
C TYR A 27 -2.04 4.74 1.12
N ALA A 28 -1.09 4.65 2.05
CA ALA A 28 0.09 3.79 2.01
C ALA A 28 0.24 3.03 3.34
N LEU A 29 0.87 1.86 3.32
CA LEU A 29 1.13 1.05 4.53
C LEU A 29 2.40 1.47 5.27
N SER A 30 3.25 2.28 4.63
CA SER A 30 4.44 2.86 5.21
C SER A 30 4.43 4.39 5.03
N ARG A 31 5.00 5.08 6.02
CA ARG A 31 5.13 6.53 5.97
C ARG A 31 6.11 6.91 4.86
N SER A 32 5.67 7.75 3.93
CA SER A 32 6.49 8.30 2.86
C SER A 32 5.84 9.58 2.36
N TYR A 33 6.57 10.52 1.78
CA TYR A 33 5.92 11.69 1.17
C TYR A 33 5.11 11.25 -0.05
N PRO A 34 3.83 11.65 -0.22
CA PRO A 34 3.05 12.60 0.59
C PRO A 34 2.16 11.98 1.70
N TYR A 35 2.23 10.67 1.94
CA TYR A 35 1.51 9.92 2.98
C TYR A 35 2.11 10.11 4.39
N GLU A 36 1.78 11.22 5.02
CA GLU A 36 2.37 11.60 6.31
C GLU A 36 1.43 11.38 7.51
N TYR A 37 0.11 11.39 7.29
CA TYR A 37 -0.88 11.33 8.36
C TYR A 37 -1.22 9.89 8.71
N LYS A 38 -0.88 9.47 9.93
CA LYS A 38 -1.06 8.10 10.41
C LYS A 38 -2.48 7.86 10.94
N PHE A 39 -3.10 6.78 10.51
CA PHE A 39 -4.35 6.23 11.01
C PHE A 39 -4.16 4.74 11.35
N THR A 40 -5.08 4.20 12.15
CA THR A 40 -5.05 2.79 12.57
C THR A 40 -6.43 2.19 12.35
N THR A 41 -6.49 1.02 11.71
CA THR A 41 -7.77 0.28 11.56
C THR A 41 -8.20 -0.32 12.89
N GLU A 42 -9.45 -0.78 12.99
CA GLU A 42 -9.96 -1.48 14.17
C GLU A 42 -9.09 -2.69 14.56
N ARG A 43 -8.45 -3.35 13.59
CA ARG A 43 -7.54 -4.48 13.81
C ARG A 43 -6.10 -4.10 14.11
N GLY A 44 -5.79 -2.81 14.28
CA GLY A 44 -4.46 -2.35 14.63
C GLY A 44 -3.50 -2.18 13.45
N VAL A 45 -3.97 -2.20 12.20
CA VAL A 45 -3.11 -1.93 11.03
C VAL A 45 -2.90 -0.44 10.89
N ASN A 46 -1.64 -0.01 10.91
CA ASN A 46 -1.29 1.38 10.64
C ASN A 46 -1.30 1.63 9.13
N PHE A 47 -1.90 2.75 8.72
CA PHE A 47 -1.84 3.26 7.36
C PHE A 47 -1.67 4.78 7.35
N TYR A 48 -1.22 5.31 6.23
CA TYR A 48 -0.85 6.71 6.08
C TYR A 48 -1.60 7.31 4.90
N VAL A 49 -2.14 8.51 5.07
CA VAL A 49 -2.88 9.24 4.03
C VAL A 49 -2.22 10.59 3.77
N LYS A 50 -2.60 11.22 2.65
CA LYS A 50 -1.97 12.48 2.20
C LYS A 50 -2.47 13.73 2.88
N SER A 51 -3.71 13.71 3.35
CA SER A 51 -4.43 14.90 3.78
C SER A 51 -4.89 14.76 5.22
N SER A 52 -4.75 15.85 5.99
CA SER A 52 -5.35 15.98 7.31
C SER A 52 -6.88 15.97 7.29
N LYS A 53 -7.50 16.21 6.13
CA LYS A 53 -8.97 16.19 5.95
C LYS A 53 -9.56 14.79 5.81
N PHE A 54 -8.74 13.75 5.90
CA PHE A 54 -9.18 12.37 5.71
C PHE A 54 -10.35 11.95 6.61
N GLU A 55 -10.42 12.43 7.86
CA GLU A 55 -11.56 12.13 8.73
C GLU A 55 -12.87 12.81 8.30
N GLN A 56 -12.78 13.94 7.60
CA GLN A 56 -13.95 14.62 7.04
C GLN A 56 -14.44 13.88 5.79
N ASP A 57 -13.51 13.44 4.93
CA ASP A 57 -13.81 12.72 3.69
C ASP A 57 -14.23 11.27 3.94
N TYR A 58 -13.69 10.64 4.99
CA TYR A 58 -13.96 9.26 5.42
C TYR A 58 -14.24 9.20 6.92
N PRO A 59 -15.42 9.65 7.38
CA PRO A 59 -15.80 9.61 8.78
C PRO A 59 -15.77 8.19 9.35
N LEU A 60 -15.41 8.07 10.64
CA LEU A 60 -15.42 6.79 11.36
C LEU A 60 -16.81 6.14 11.28
N GLY A 61 -16.85 4.82 11.05
CA GLY A 61 -18.08 4.05 10.89
C GLY A 61 -18.83 4.25 9.56
N SER A 62 -18.42 5.20 8.71
CA SER A 62 -19.02 5.32 7.37
C SER A 62 -18.73 4.08 6.52
N VAL A 63 -19.65 3.74 5.60
CA VAL A 63 -19.48 2.59 4.71
C VAL A 63 -18.19 2.70 3.89
N GLN A 64 -17.85 3.91 3.45
CA GLN A 64 -16.62 4.21 2.72
C GLN A 64 -15.39 3.93 3.60
N ARG A 65 -15.41 4.40 4.86
CA ARG A 65 -14.31 4.19 5.80
C ARG A 65 -14.10 2.71 6.11
N VAL A 66 -15.17 1.98 6.41
CA VAL A 66 -15.12 0.53 6.70
C VAL A 66 -14.57 -0.24 5.50
N ARG A 67 -15.00 0.09 4.27
CA ARG A 67 -14.48 -0.56 3.05
C ARG A 67 -12.99 -0.27 2.85
N LEU A 68 -12.57 0.97 3.08
CA LEU A 68 -11.17 1.37 2.95
C LEU A 68 -10.30 0.65 3.99
N GLU A 69 -10.72 0.60 5.25
CA GLU A 69 -9.95 -0.10 6.30
C GLU A 69 -9.87 -1.61 6.06
N LYS A 70 -10.96 -2.24 5.58
CA LYS A 70 -10.92 -3.65 5.15
C LYS A 70 -9.92 -3.88 4.02
N GLN A 71 -9.79 -2.93 3.09
CA GLN A 71 -8.81 -3.01 2.01
C GLN A 71 -7.37 -2.83 2.53
N VAL A 72 -7.15 -1.86 3.43
CA VAL A 72 -5.86 -1.65 4.13
C VAL A 72 -5.41 -2.94 4.82
N GLU A 73 -6.32 -3.59 5.56
CA GLU A 73 -6.03 -4.84 6.28
C GLU A 73 -5.68 -5.99 5.33
N LYS A 74 -6.41 -6.12 4.22
CA LYS A 74 -6.15 -7.13 3.21
C LYS A 74 -4.78 -6.94 2.54
N ASP A 75 -4.42 -5.71 2.21
CA ASP A 75 -3.14 -5.40 1.59
C ASP A 75 -1.99 -5.65 2.56
N TYR A 76 -2.16 -5.23 3.82
CA TYR A 76 -1.19 -5.51 4.88
C TYR A 76 -0.97 -7.00 5.08
N PHE A 77 -2.06 -7.79 5.15
CA PHE A 77 -1.99 -9.24 5.24
C PHE A 77 -1.25 -9.87 4.05
N THR A 78 -1.47 -9.35 2.85
CA THR A 78 -0.81 -9.81 1.63
C THR A 78 0.70 -9.58 1.70
N ILE A 79 1.14 -8.40 2.17
CA ILE A 79 2.56 -8.10 2.37
C ILE A 79 3.17 -9.01 3.44
N LEU A 80 2.48 -9.22 4.57
CA LEU A 80 2.95 -10.14 5.61
C LEU A 80 3.15 -11.56 5.08
N ALA A 81 2.19 -12.07 4.30
CA ALA A 81 2.28 -13.40 3.69
C ALA A 81 3.48 -13.51 2.74
N GLN A 82 3.71 -12.49 1.90
CA GLN A 82 4.85 -12.45 0.99
C GLN A 82 6.18 -12.40 1.74
N ASN A 83 6.31 -11.52 2.73
CA ASN A 83 7.52 -11.41 3.55
C ASN A 83 7.78 -12.68 4.35
N CYS A 84 6.75 -13.29 4.93
CA CYS A 84 6.88 -14.57 5.62
C CYS A 84 7.46 -15.66 4.69
N ARG A 85 6.97 -15.77 3.44
CA ARG A 85 7.54 -16.72 2.48
C ARG A 85 9.03 -16.47 2.22
N LEU A 86 9.43 -15.21 2.11
CA LEU A 86 10.84 -14.83 1.93
C LEU A 86 11.69 -15.15 3.17
N GLU A 87 11.14 -14.95 4.38
CA GLU A 87 11.82 -15.32 5.62
C GLU A 87 12.07 -16.83 5.70
N ILE A 88 11.06 -17.65 5.42
CA ILE A 88 11.19 -19.12 5.37
C ILE A 88 12.22 -19.56 4.32
N GLN A 89 12.22 -18.92 3.14
CA GLN A 89 13.23 -19.21 2.12
C GLN A 89 14.65 -18.88 2.61
N ARG A 90 14.83 -17.80 3.38
CA ARG A 90 16.14 -17.43 3.95
C ARG A 90 16.56 -18.36 5.08
N GLN A 91 15.63 -18.87 5.88
CA GLN A 91 15.91 -19.85 6.94
C GLN A 91 16.59 -21.11 6.41
N GLN A 92 16.33 -21.50 5.15
CA GLN A 92 16.97 -22.67 4.52
C GLN A 92 18.50 -22.56 4.46
N TRP A 93 19.05 -21.35 4.49
CA TRP A 93 20.49 -21.09 4.50
C TRP A 93 21.08 -21.00 5.91
N GLY A 94 20.26 -21.13 6.96
CA GLY A 94 20.70 -21.33 8.35
C GLY A 94 21.16 -20.08 9.11
N PHE A 95 21.25 -18.91 8.46
CA PHE A 95 21.82 -17.69 9.07
C PHE A 95 20.82 -16.82 9.83
N ILE A 96 19.51 -16.98 9.60
CA ILE A 96 18.46 -16.16 10.21
C ILE A 96 17.39 -17.12 10.73
N LYS A 97 17.09 -17.09 12.03
CA LYS A 97 16.04 -17.91 12.65
C LYS A 97 14.74 -17.15 12.87
N GLU A 98 14.81 -15.84 12.99
CA GLU A 98 13.63 -15.00 13.26
C GLU A 98 12.76 -14.88 12.01
N THR A 99 11.45 -15.02 12.19
CA THR A 99 10.42 -14.84 11.16
C THR A 99 9.35 -13.85 11.62
N PRO A 100 9.72 -12.60 11.90
CA PRO A 100 8.80 -11.63 12.48
C PRO A 100 7.56 -11.39 11.61
N HIS A 101 7.68 -11.45 10.28
CA HIS A 101 6.51 -11.30 9.41
C HIS A 101 5.62 -12.55 9.43
N CYS A 102 6.18 -13.75 9.55
CA CYS A 102 5.37 -14.95 9.79
C CYS A 102 4.62 -14.89 11.13
N ASP A 103 5.27 -14.43 12.20
CA ASP A 103 4.65 -14.32 13.52
C ASP A 103 3.48 -13.31 13.50
N MET A 104 3.66 -12.17 12.83
CA MET A 104 2.59 -11.20 12.63
C MET A 104 1.49 -11.74 11.72
N TRP A 105 1.85 -12.45 10.64
CA TRP A 105 0.89 -13.05 9.71
C TRP A 105 -0.03 -14.05 10.41
N GLN A 106 0.53 -14.92 11.24
CA GLN A 106 -0.23 -15.87 12.05
C GLN A 106 -1.18 -15.14 13.02
N LYS A 107 -0.69 -14.14 13.77
CA LYS A 107 -1.55 -13.34 14.67
C LYS A 107 -2.71 -12.69 13.93
N PHE A 108 -2.47 -12.18 12.72
CA PHE A 108 -3.52 -11.60 11.87
C PHE A 108 -4.52 -12.64 11.36
N GLN A 109 -4.10 -13.87 11.10
CA GLN A 109 -5.01 -14.94 10.68
C GLN A 109 -5.98 -15.36 11.80
N TYR A 110 -5.52 -15.39 13.05
CA TYR A 110 -6.30 -15.85 14.20
C TYR A 110 -7.24 -14.80 14.82
N SER A 111 -7.24 -13.57 14.31
CA SER A 111 -8.16 -12.52 14.76
C SER A 111 -9.21 -12.20 13.69
N PRO A 112 -10.08 -13.14 13.28
CA PRO A 112 -11.05 -12.87 12.23
C PRO A 112 -12.01 -11.75 12.69
N ALA A 113 -12.01 -10.63 11.97
CA ALA A 113 -13.02 -9.59 12.10
C ALA A 113 -14.14 -9.90 11.09
N TRP A 114 -15.32 -10.21 11.61
CA TRP A 114 -16.49 -10.59 10.82
C TRP A 114 -17.31 -9.31 10.60
#